data_AF-A0A1K2ESV1-F1
#
_entry.id   AF-A0A1K2ESV1-F1
#
_cell.length_a   1.000
_cell.length_b   1.000
_cell.length_c   1.000
_cell.angle_alpha   90.00
_cell.angle_beta   90.00
_cell.angle_gamma   90.00
#
_symmetry.space_group_name_H-M   'P 1'
#
loop_
_entity.id
_entity.type
_entity.pdbx_description
1 polymer ?
#
loop_
_entity_poly.entity_id
_entity_poly.type
_entity_poly.pdbx_seq_one_letter_code
_entity_poly.pdbx_strand_id
1 'polypeptide(L)'
;MPGEAGELTAEIADGLVGLLYDAPDDAWLDADDVYAKAREAGEEWPELEVFQALFAASFRELGEGLRLLGAVEFKPGDGGRTLTDPLRALLNVMGGRELAGSGISPAASDRTSEKRRGDRMRLTPLGRYGLRSYLVECGVPAPLLGEFAEADAATLLQGLLGYSPEEMRREVEGWLEHRSAADAAVGLLDACAGDGPQAAARRGVARTVLAGLDDPRALRVLRKAADSEVEGSHQVAAATLGGHPRAEAHLDPALAEAAGLWLLIDGLSVFVCSQEREELVRSFLENRSTTTQAFEQQVDDLWRVEHPATAQVLAELGEGLRGADRQLAKRMRTAANRARSRR
;
A
#
# COMPACT_ATOMS: atom_id res chain seq x y z
N MET A 1 -29.53 5.16 -15.77
CA MET A 1 -29.14 6.48 -16.32
C MET A 1 -28.87 7.56 -15.27
N PRO A 2 -29.76 7.94 -14.32
CA PRO A 2 -29.38 8.93 -13.29
C PRO A 2 -28.54 8.35 -12.14
N GLY A 3 -28.55 7.03 -11.93
CA GLY A 3 -27.69 6.34 -10.96
C GLY A 3 -26.23 6.27 -11.41
N GLU A 4 -25.98 5.87 -12.65
CA GLU A 4 -24.63 5.68 -13.20
C GLU A 4 -23.81 6.98 -13.24
N ALA A 5 -24.44 8.13 -13.51
CA ALA A 5 -23.74 9.41 -13.50
C ALA A 5 -23.36 9.88 -12.07
N GLY A 6 -24.16 9.52 -11.07
CA GLY A 6 -23.88 9.83 -9.67
C GLY A 6 -22.77 8.95 -9.09
N GLU A 7 -22.78 7.67 -9.46
CA GLU A 7 -21.76 6.67 -9.08
C GLU A 7 -20.39 7.01 -9.69
N LEU A 8 -20.37 7.38 -10.99
CA LEU A 8 -19.18 7.87 -11.66
C LEU A 8 -18.59 9.14 -11.03
N THR A 9 -19.45 10.06 -10.58
CA THR A 9 -18.99 11.29 -9.93
C THR A 9 -18.33 10.99 -8.58
N ALA A 10 -18.83 9.97 -7.86
CA ALA A 10 -18.25 9.52 -6.60
C ALA A 10 -16.89 8.84 -6.81
N GLU A 11 -16.76 7.94 -7.80
CA GLU A 11 -15.48 7.28 -8.11
C GLU A 11 -14.38 8.27 -8.53
N ILE A 12 -14.74 9.28 -9.34
CA ILE A 12 -13.82 10.36 -9.72
C ILE A 12 -13.40 11.17 -8.48
N ALA A 13 -14.33 11.43 -7.56
CA ALA A 13 -14.04 12.15 -6.32
C ALA A 13 -13.11 11.34 -5.40
N ASP A 14 -13.35 10.05 -5.24
CA ASP A 14 -12.52 9.15 -4.42
C ASP A 14 -11.11 9.02 -5.00
N GLY A 15 -10.99 8.85 -6.32
CA GLY A 15 -9.70 8.83 -7.00
C GLY A 15 -8.92 10.14 -6.86
N LEU A 16 -9.61 11.28 -6.92
CA LEU A 16 -9.00 12.59 -6.71
C LEU A 16 -8.55 12.79 -5.26
N VAL A 17 -9.35 12.35 -4.28
CA VAL A 17 -9.02 12.41 -2.85
C VAL A 17 -7.77 11.60 -2.54
N GLY A 18 -7.65 10.38 -3.08
CA GLY A 18 -6.45 9.56 -2.92
C GLY A 18 -5.21 10.23 -3.53
N LEU A 19 -5.32 10.74 -4.76
CA LEU A 19 -4.21 11.44 -5.44
C LEU A 19 -3.77 12.71 -4.71
N LEU A 20 -4.72 13.44 -4.10
CA LEU A 20 -4.43 14.60 -3.28
C LEU A 20 -3.75 14.22 -1.96
N TYR A 21 -4.16 13.10 -1.35
CA TYR A 21 -3.58 12.62 -0.09
C TYR A 21 -2.13 12.15 -0.28
N ASP A 22 -1.87 11.37 -1.33
CA ASP A 22 -0.54 10.81 -1.64
C ASP A 22 0.42 11.83 -2.27
N ALA A 23 -0.07 13.01 -2.67
CA ALA A 23 0.75 14.03 -3.29
C ALA A 23 1.85 14.51 -2.31
N PRO A 24 3.13 14.56 -2.72
CA PRO A 24 4.20 15.11 -1.90
C PRO A 24 3.91 16.55 -1.47
N ASP A 25 4.55 16.98 -0.38
CA ASP A 25 4.54 18.39 -0.01
C ASP A 25 5.01 19.24 -1.20
N ASP A 26 4.30 20.34 -1.42
CA ASP A 26 4.53 21.26 -2.52
C ASP A 26 4.28 20.75 -3.96
N ALA A 27 3.77 19.53 -4.15
CA ALA A 27 3.50 18.97 -5.47
C ALA A 27 2.28 19.61 -6.16
N TRP A 28 2.41 19.86 -7.46
CA TRP A 28 1.30 20.26 -8.33
C TRP A 28 0.66 19.02 -8.93
N LEU A 29 -0.67 18.95 -8.87
CA LEU A 29 -1.47 17.96 -9.57
C LEU A 29 -2.06 18.62 -10.82
N ASP A 30 -1.69 18.09 -11.98
CA ASP A 30 -2.21 18.52 -13.28
C ASP A 30 -3.47 17.71 -13.64
N ALA A 31 -4.52 18.39 -14.08
CA ALA A 31 -5.82 17.78 -14.40
C ALA A 31 -5.69 16.68 -15.46
N ASP A 32 -4.82 16.88 -16.47
CA ASP A 32 -4.61 15.90 -17.53
C ASP A 32 -3.95 14.61 -16.99
N ASP A 33 -3.05 14.72 -16.00
CA ASP A 33 -2.39 13.58 -15.36
C ASP A 33 -3.38 12.81 -14.47
N VAL A 34 -4.23 13.53 -13.74
CA VAL A 34 -5.31 12.92 -12.93
C VAL A 34 -6.29 12.17 -13.83
N TYR A 35 -6.69 12.76 -14.96
CA TYR A 35 -7.56 12.12 -15.93
C TYR A 35 -6.93 10.85 -16.54
N ALA A 36 -5.65 10.91 -16.89
CA ALA A 36 -4.92 9.76 -17.41
C ALA A 36 -4.85 8.60 -16.39
N LYS A 37 -4.53 8.91 -15.12
CA LYS A 37 -4.51 7.92 -14.04
C LYS A 37 -5.88 7.30 -13.76
N ALA A 38 -6.95 8.12 -13.74
CA ALA A 38 -8.32 7.63 -13.57
C ALA A 38 -8.73 6.66 -14.69
N ARG A 39 -8.27 6.91 -15.93
CA ARG A 39 -8.50 6.01 -17.06
C ARG A 39 -7.71 4.69 -16.93
N GLU A 40 -6.48 4.73 -16.45
CA GLU A 40 -5.64 3.54 -16.22
C GLU A 40 -6.16 2.64 -15.09
N ALA A 41 -6.85 3.22 -14.08
CA ALA A 41 -7.42 2.51 -12.95
C ALA A 41 -8.65 1.63 -13.29
N GLY A 42 -9.11 1.66 -14.54
CA GLY A 42 -10.07 0.71 -15.09
C GLY A 42 -11.42 1.34 -15.40
N GLU A 43 -11.60 1.76 -16.65
CA GLU A 43 -12.82 1.53 -17.46
C GLU A 43 -12.46 1.81 -18.94
N GLU A 44 -13.05 1.04 -19.87
CA GLU A 44 -13.10 1.40 -21.29
C GLU A 44 -14.01 2.63 -21.47
N TRP A 45 -13.54 3.79 -21.02
CA TRP A 45 -14.22 5.06 -21.31
C TRP A 45 -14.24 5.25 -22.82
N PRO A 46 -15.43 5.49 -23.44
CA PRO A 46 -15.49 5.91 -24.83
C PRO A 46 -14.56 7.11 -25.04
N GLU A 47 -13.89 7.21 -26.19
CA GLU A 47 -13.06 8.35 -26.61
C GLU A 47 -13.89 9.63 -26.88
N LEU A 48 -14.94 9.87 -26.09
CA LEU A 48 -15.76 11.05 -26.18
C LEU A 48 -15.04 12.17 -25.44
N GLU A 49 -14.56 13.17 -26.19
CA GLU A 49 -13.99 14.44 -25.71
C GLU A 49 -14.84 15.12 -24.62
N VAL A 50 -16.12 14.75 -24.52
CA VAL A 50 -17.09 15.22 -23.52
C VAL A 50 -16.70 14.82 -22.10
N PHE A 51 -16.24 13.59 -21.85
CA PHE A 51 -15.87 13.16 -20.49
C PHE A 51 -14.63 13.89 -20.00
N GLN A 52 -13.62 14.03 -20.86
CA GLN A 52 -12.43 14.83 -20.57
C GLN A 52 -12.81 16.28 -20.25
N ALA A 53 -13.77 16.84 -20.97
CA ALA A 53 -14.20 18.22 -20.74
C ALA A 53 -15.08 18.39 -19.49
N LEU A 54 -15.93 17.41 -19.17
CA LEU A 54 -16.68 17.36 -17.92
C LEU A 54 -15.71 17.29 -16.74
N PHE A 55 -14.74 16.38 -16.80
CA PHE A 55 -13.69 16.26 -15.80
C PHE A 55 -12.91 17.57 -15.63
N ALA A 56 -12.43 18.17 -16.72
CA ALA A 56 -11.69 19.43 -16.66
C ALA A 56 -12.52 20.58 -16.06
N ALA A 57 -13.82 20.64 -16.35
CA ALA A 57 -14.72 21.63 -15.78
C ALA A 57 -14.94 21.40 -14.28
N SER A 58 -15.19 20.17 -13.85
CA SER A 58 -15.33 19.80 -12.43
C SER A 58 -14.04 20.06 -11.65
N PHE A 59 -12.88 19.71 -12.22
CA PHE A 59 -11.57 19.96 -11.63
C PHE A 59 -11.33 21.47 -11.43
N ARG A 60 -11.70 22.29 -12.42
CA ARG A 60 -11.62 23.76 -12.31
C ARG A 60 -12.54 24.30 -11.22
N GLU A 61 -13.80 23.88 -11.22
CA GLU A 61 -14.80 24.35 -10.25
C GLU A 61 -14.37 24.01 -8.82
N LEU A 62 -13.91 22.78 -8.60
CA LEU A 62 -13.37 22.32 -7.33
C LEU A 62 -12.09 23.09 -6.96
N GLY A 63 -11.17 23.28 -7.91
CA GLY A 63 -9.94 24.04 -7.70
C GLY A 63 -10.19 25.49 -7.29
N GLU A 64 -11.12 26.18 -7.96
CA GLU A 64 -11.53 27.55 -7.59
C GLU A 64 -12.24 27.58 -6.23
N GLY A 65 -13.15 26.63 -5.96
CA GLY A 65 -13.84 26.52 -4.68
C GLY A 65 -12.88 26.31 -3.51
N LEU A 66 -11.95 25.37 -3.64
CA LEU A 66 -10.92 25.10 -2.63
C LEU A 66 -9.93 26.27 -2.51
N ARG A 67 -9.63 26.99 -3.60
CA ARG A 67 -8.77 28.18 -3.56
C ARG A 67 -9.41 29.29 -2.74
N LEU A 68 -10.73 29.50 -2.87
CA LEU A 68 -11.47 30.49 -2.06
C LEU A 68 -11.39 30.17 -0.56
N LEU A 69 -11.34 28.89 -0.20
CA LEU A 69 -11.15 28.43 1.18
C LEU A 69 -9.68 28.46 1.66
N GLY A 70 -8.74 28.81 0.77
CA GLY A 70 -7.30 28.74 1.07
C GLY A 70 -6.77 27.31 1.18
N ALA A 71 -7.55 26.30 0.80
CA ALA A 71 -7.18 24.89 0.87
C ALA A 71 -6.22 24.49 -0.26
N VAL A 72 -6.29 25.14 -1.42
CA VAL A 72 -5.36 24.90 -2.53
C VAL A 72 -4.80 26.20 -3.11
N GLU A 73 -3.59 26.11 -3.65
CA GLU A 73 -3.15 27.00 -4.70
C GLU A 73 -3.63 26.44 -6.04
N PHE A 74 -4.41 27.22 -6.80
CA PHE A 74 -4.93 26.81 -8.11
C PHE A 74 -4.33 27.69 -9.21
N LYS A 75 -3.91 27.06 -10.31
CA LYS A 75 -3.43 27.73 -11.53
C LYS A 75 -4.28 27.25 -12.70
N PRO A 76 -5.10 28.13 -13.31
CA PRO A 76 -5.84 27.78 -14.51
C PRO A 76 -4.87 27.57 -15.68
N GLY A 77 -5.20 26.61 -16.54
CA GLY A 77 -4.48 26.32 -17.77
C GLY A 77 -4.79 27.30 -18.90
N ASP A 78 -4.05 27.17 -20.01
CA ASP A 78 -4.16 28.04 -21.20
C ASP A 78 -5.44 27.78 -22.02
N GLY A 79 -6.35 26.95 -21.49
CA GLY A 79 -7.57 26.52 -22.14
C GLY A 79 -8.77 26.61 -21.25
N GLY A 80 -9.56 27.66 -21.42
CA GLY A 80 -10.94 27.70 -20.94
C GLY A 80 -11.80 26.68 -21.70
N ARG A 81 -11.66 25.36 -21.46
CA ARG A 81 -12.68 24.40 -21.90
C ARG A 81 -13.93 24.65 -21.05
N THR A 82 -14.78 25.56 -21.52
CA THR A 82 -16.12 25.73 -20.96
C THR A 82 -16.97 24.53 -21.42
N LEU A 83 -17.78 23.97 -20.51
CA LEU A 83 -18.75 22.89 -20.77
C LEU A 83 -19.58 23.11 -22.05
N THR A 84 -19.77 24.36 -22.44
CA THR A 84 -20.51 24.78 -23.62
C THR A 84 -19.98 24.22 -24.95
N ASP A 85 -18.67 24.08 -25.14
CA ASP A 85 -18.13 23.66 -26.45
C ASP A 85 -18.26 22.14 -26.70
N PRO A 86 -17.89 21.26 -25.75
CA PRO A 86 -18.08 19.82 -25.88
C PRO A 86 -19.55 19.40 -25.76
N LEU A 87 -20.36 20.03 -24.89
CA LEU A 87 -21.80 19.76 -24.85
C LEU A 87 -22.47 20.18 -26.15
N ARG A 88 -22.06 21.30 -26.77
CA ARG A 88 -22.56 21.70 -28.09
C ARG A 88 -22.14 20.70 -29.17
N ALA A 89 -20.92 20.19 -29.13
CA ALA A 89 -20.46 19.14 -30.06
C ALA A 89 -21.29 17.85 -29.90
N LEU A 90 -21.53 17.39 -28.67
CA LEU A 90 -22.36 16.21 -28.40
C LEU A 90 -23.83 16.41 -28.79
N LEU A 91 -24.42 17.57 -28.49
CA LEU A 91 -25.78 17.92 -28.89
C LEU A 91 -25.93 17.98 -30.42
N ASN A 92 -24.89 18.42 -31.14
CA ASN A 92 -24.88 18.40 -32.60
C ASN A 92 -24.81 16.98 -33.17
N VAL A 93 -24.02 16.09 -32.55
CA VAL A 93 -23.91 14.67 -32.93
C VAL A 93 -25.21 13.90 -32.62
N MET A 94 -25.79 14.09 -31.43
CA MET A 94 -27.06 13.46 -31.04
C MET A 94 -28.28 14.05 -31.77
N GLY A 95 -28.18 15.31 -32.20
CA GLY A 95 -29.24 16.03 -32.93
C GLY A 95 -29.32 15.70 -34.42
N GLY A 96 -28.51 14.76 -34.94
CA GLY A 96 -28.55 14.31 -36.34
C GLY A 96 -28.33 15.43 -37.37
N ARG A 97 -27.65 16.51 -36.99
CA ARG A 97 -27.46 17.67 -37.86
C ARG A 97 -26.15 17.48 -38.62
N GLU A 98 -26.24 17.03 -39.87
CA GLU A 98 -25.09 17.03 -40.78
C GLU A 98 -24.44 18.42 -40.83
N LEU A 99 -23.11 18.42 -40.85
CA LEU A 99 -22.25 19.59 -41.05
C LEU A 99 -22.57 20.26 -42.40
N ALA A 100 -23.63 21.07 -42.44
CA ALA A 100 -23.85 22.01 -43.54
C ALA A 100 -22.80 23.13 -43.42
N GLY A 101 -21.90 23.15 -44.40
CA GLY A 101 -20.61 23.80 -44.31
C GLY A 101 -20.61 25.30 -44.09
N SER A 102 -19.59 25.75 -43.35
CA SER A 102 -19.02 27.09 -43.48
C SER A 102 -17.50 26.96 -43.41
N GLY A 103 -16.83 27.48 -44.44
CA GLY A 103 -15.46 27.22 -44.87
C GLY A 103 -14.40 26.99 -43.79
N ILE A 104 -13.84 25.79 -43.77
CA ILE A 104 -12.49 25.53 -43.26
C ILE A 104 -11.53 25.92 -44.39
N SER A 105 -10.91 27.09 -44.26
CA SER A 105 -9.73 27.44 -45.04
C SER A 105 -8.57 26.55 -44.56
N PRO A 106 -7.90 25.77 -45.43
CA PRO A 106 -6.82 24.88 -45.05
C PRO A 106 -5.53 25.70 -44.96
N ALA A 107 -5.41 26.53 -43.92
CA ALA A 107 -4.20 27.31 -43.66
C ALA A 107 -4.01 27.49 -42.15
N ALA A 108 -3.84 26.38 -41.44
CA ALA A 108 -3.23 26.35 -40.11
C ALA A 108 -2.80 24.92 -39.72
N SER A 109 -2.30 24.12 -40.67
CA SER A 109 -1.54 22.90 -40.34
C SER A 109 -0.07 23.26 -40.14
N ASP A 110 0.22 24.19 -39.23
CA ASP A 110 1.58 24.43 -38.75
C ASP A 110 1.56 25.18 -37.42
N ARG A 111 0.94 24.56 -36.41
CA ARG A 111 1.31 24.84 -35.03
C ARG A 111 1.78 23.52 -34.48
N THR A 112 3.08 23.38 -34.34
CA THR A 112 3.69 22.53 -33.31
C THR A 112 2.76 22.52 -32.11
N SER A 113 2.30 21.34 -31.70
CA SER A 113 1.50 21.14 -30.50
C SER A 113 2.34 21.52 -29.28
N GLU A 114 2.48 22.83 -29.05
CA GLU A 114 2.77 23.37 -27.73
C GLU A 114 1.70 22.78 -26.82
N LYS A 115 2.12 21.84 -25.97
CA LYS A 115 1.26 21.20 -24.97
C LYS A 115 0.59 22.32 -24.19
N ARG A 116 -0.68 22.61 -24.51
CA ARG A 116 -1.50 23.57 -23.77
C ARG A 116 -1.46 23.12 -22.32
N ARG A 117 -1.11 24.01 -21.39
CA ARG A 117 -1.08 23.65 -19.98
C ARG A 117 -2.50 23.40 -19.51
N GLY A 118 -2.76 22.24 -18.92
CA GLY A 118 -4.00 21.94 -18.22
C GLY A 118 -4.13 22.74 -16.92
N ASP A 119 -5.33 22.72 -16.33
CA ASP A 119 -5.53 23.26 -14.99
C ASP A 119 -4.74 22.44 -13.98
N ARG A 120 -4.22 23.09 -12.94
CA ARG A 120 -3.47 22.40 -11.88
C ARG A 120 -3.71 23.01 -10.52
N MET A 121 -3.67 22.16 -9.49
CA MET A 121 -3.78 22.60 -8.10
C MET A 121 -2.75 21.94 -7.20
N ARG A 122 -2.53 22.55 -6.05
CA ARG A 122 -1.63 22.07 -5.01
C ARG A 122 -2.24 22.33 -3.65
N LEU A 123 -2.21 21.34 -2.75
CA LEU A 123 -2.69 21.52 -1.38
C LEU A 123 -1.81 22.50 -0.60
N THR A 124 -2.45 23.40 0.13
CA THR A 124 -1.81 24.20 1.19
C THR A 124 -1.78 23.39 2.49
N PRO A 125 -1.08 23.85 3.54
CA PRO A 125 -1.18 23.22 4.87
C PRO A 125 -2.61 23.13 5.39
N LEU A 126 -3.46 24.13 5.12
CA LEU A 126 -4.87 24.11 5.48
C LEU A 126 -5.65 23.06 4.69
N GLY A 127 -5.37 22.92 3.38
CA GLY A 127 -5.96 21.89 2.54
C GLY A 127 -5.61 20.48 3.00
N ARG A 128 -4.35 20.25 3.38
CA ARG A 128 -3.90 18.96 3.94
C ARG A 128 -4.62 18.63 5.24
N TYR A 129 -4.74 19.59 6.14
CA TYR A 129 -5.51 19.42 7.38
C TYR A 129 -6.98 19.08 7.08
N GLY A 130 -7.61 19.81 6.16
CA GLY A 130 -9.00 19.58 5.77
C GLY A 130 -9.21 18.20 5.13
N LEU A 131 -8.32 17.82 4.22
CA LEU A 131 -8.35 16.51 3.54
C LEU A 131 -8.19 15.36 4.52
N ARG A 132 -7.22 15.45 5.44
CA ARG A 132 -7.06 14.47 6.51
C ARG A 132 -8.31 14.38 7.37
N SER A 133 -8.86 15.52 7.78
CA SER A 133 -10.07 15.55 8.63
C SER A 133 -11.24 14.87 7.93
N TYR A 134 -11.42 15.13 6.64
CA TYR A 134 -12.41 14.47 5.79
C TYR A 134 -12.19 12.95 5.74
N LEU A 135 -10.97 12.49 5.47
CA LEU A 135 -10.65 11.05 5.43
C LEU A 135 -10.97 10.36 6.77
N VAL A 136 -10.56 10.97 7.89
CA VAL A 136 -10.84 10.43 9.22
C VAL A 136 -12.35 10.39 9.52
N GLU A 137 -13.10 11.42 9.13
CA GLU A 137 -14.58 11.44 9.24
C GLU A 137 -15.23 10.33 8.40
N CYS A 138 -14.65 10.01 7.23
CA CYS A 138 -15.05 8.89 6.39
C CYS A 138 -14.60 7.52 6.94
N GLY A 139 -13.91 7.47 8.09
CA GLY A 139 -13.38 6.25 8.67
C GLY A 139 -12.11 5.72 7.99
N VAL A 140 -11.51 6.50 7.09
CA VAL A 140 -10.23 6.18 6.46
C VAL A 140 -9.09 6.61 7.39
N PRO A 141 -8.23 5.68 7.83
CA PRO A 141 -7.06 6.04 8.64
C PRO A 141 -6.11 6.95 7.85
N ALA A 142 -5.91 8.17 8.31
CA ALA A 142 -5.00 9.15 7.72
C ALA A 142 -4.00 9.67 8.77
N PRO A 143 -3.06 8.84 9.25
CA PRO A 143 -2.20 9.17 10.38
C PRO A 143 -1.17 10.26 10.02
N LEU A 144 -0.80 11.09 10.99
CA LEU A 144 0.25 12.11 10.81
C LEU A 144 1.62 11.52 11.10
N LEU A 145 2.64 11.95 10.35
CA LEU A 145 4.02 11.68 10.74
C LEU A 145 4.32 12.32 12.09
N GLY A 146 4.86 11.52 13.01
CA GLY A 146 5.14 11.88 14.40
C GLY A 146 3.99 11.64 15.37
N GLU A 147 2.82 11.20 14.91
CA GLU A 147 1.68 10.86 15.78
C GLU A 147 2.03 9.75 16.78
N PHE A 148 2.96 8.87 16.42
CA PHE A 148 3.38 7.78 17.27
C PHE A 148 4.59 8.10 18.15
N ALA A 149 5.18 9.30 18.11
CA ALA A 149 6.45 9.60 18.79
C ALA A 149 6.50 9.13 20.27
N GLU A 150 5.43 9.38 21.02
CA GLU A 150 5.26 8.99 22.43
C GLU A 150 4.48 7.68 22.63
N ALA A 151 3.96 7.06 21.58
CA ALA A 151 3.16 5.85 21.65
C ALA A 151 3.96 4.62 22.13
N ASP A 152 3.26 3.63 22.66
CA ASP A 152 3.85 2.33 22.95
C ASP A 152 4.20 1.57 21.66
N ALA A 153 5.05 0.54 21.78
CA ALA A 153 5.53 -0.23 20.64
C ALA A 153 4.41 -0.97 19.90
N ALA A 154 3.39 -1.48 20.61
CA ALA A 154 2.29 -2.20 19.97
C ALA A 154 1.45 -1.28 19.08
N THR A 155 1.18 -0.06 19.58
CA THR A 155 0.45 0.98 18.85
C THR A 155 1.24 1.45 17.63
N LEU A 156 2.55 1.70 17.78
CA LEU A 156 3.43 2.03 16.66
C LEU A 156 3.37 0.93 15.59
N LEU A 157 3.67 -0.31 15.96
CA LEU A 157 3.77 -1.43 15.01
C LEU A 157 2.46 -1.66 14.26
N GLN A 158 1.32 -1.47 14.93
CA GLN A 158 0.01 -1.55 14.30
C GLN A 158 -0.23 -0.40 13.30
N GLY A 159 0.18 0.83 13.66
CA GLY A 159 0.05 2.00 12.79
C GLY A 159 0.92 1.91 11.52
N LEU A 160 2.10 1.30 11.64
CA LEU A 160 3.07 1.19 10.55
C LEU A 160 2.66 0.23 9.41
N LEU A 161 1.64 -0.62 9.58
CA LEU A 161 1.25 -1.63 8.58
C LEU A 161 0.77 -1.06 7.24
N GLY A 162 0.37 0.22 7.20
CA GLY A 162 -0.04 0.92 5.98
C GLY A 162 0.97 1.93 5.45
N TYR A 163 2.15 2.05 6.07
CA TYR A 163 3.12 3.09 5.73
C TYR A 163 4.01 2.66 4.55
N SER A 164 4.37 3.61 3.69
CA SER A 164 5.48 3.39 2.76
C SER A 164 6.80 3.21 3.52
N PRO A 165 7.84 2.59 2.91
CA PRO A 165 9.13 2.40 3.59
C PRO A 165 9.76 3.70 4.10
N GLU A 166 9.59 4.81 3.37
CA GLU A 166 10.14 6.11 3.77
C GLU A 166 9.39 6.73 4.95
N GLU A 167 8.05 6.65 4.95
CA GLU A 167 7.23 7.12 6.07
C GLU A 167 7.50 6.28 7.32
N MET A 168 7.56 4.96 7.17
CA MET A 168 7.87 4.04 8.26
C MET A 168 9.22 4.39 8.88
N ARG A 169 10.25 4.64 8.06
CA ARG A 169 11.57 5.04 8.54
C ARG A 169 11.51 6.34 9.36
N ARG A 170 10.84 7.38 8.85
CA ARG A 170 10.71 8.68 9.55
C ARG A 170 9.95 8.54 10.87
N GLU A 171 8.86 7.77 10.87
CA GLU A 171 8.05 7.54 12.07
C GLU A 171 8.86 6.80 13.15
N VAL A 172 9.60 5.78 12.74
CA VAL A 172 10.47 5.01 13.63
C VAL A 172 11.61 5.88 14.17
N GLU A 173 12.23 6.73 13.34
CA GLU A 173 13.25 7.70 13.78
C GLU A 173 12.69 8.63 14.86
N GLY A 174 11.54 9.27 14.60
CA GLY A 174 10.89 10.16 15.57
C GLY A 174 10.41 9.45 16.84
N TRP A 175 9.94 8.20 16.71
CA TRP A 175 9.68 7.32 17.84
C TRP A 175 10.97 7.18 18.66
N LEU A 176 12.04 6.64 18.07
CA LEU A 176 13.29 6.32 18.78
C LEU A 176 13.93 7.50 19.51
N GLU A 177 13.73 8.75 19.06
CA GLU A 177 14.22 9.96 19.77
C GLU A 177 13.74 10.07 21.23
N HIS A 178 12.60 9.47 21.57
CA HIS A 178 11.95 9.60 22.88
C HIS A 178 12.32 8.50 23.87
N ARG A 179 13.16 7.51 23.48
CA ARG A 179 13.49 6.36 24.34
C ARG A 179 14.89 5.82 24.09
N SER A 180 15.43 5.07 25.05
CA SER A 180 16.71 4.40 24.83
C SER A 180 16.54 3.22 23.87
N ALA A 181 17.59 2.87 23.12
CA ALA A 181 17.57 1.72 22.22
C ALA A 181 17.25 0.39 22.95
N ALA A 182 17.62 0.28 24.23
CA ALA A 182 17.29 -0.89 25.05
C ALA A 182 15.79 -0.94 25.37
N ASP A 183 15.20 0.18 25.77
CA ASP A 183 13.76 0.26 26.09
C ASP A 183 12.91 0.06 24.83
N ALA A 184 13.37 0.60 23.68
CA ALA A 184 12.79 0.34 22.38
C ALA A 184 12.79 -1.16 22.05
N ALA A 185 13.94 -1.83 22.20
CA ALA A 185 14.05 -3.26 21.93
C ALA A 185 13.12 -4.10 22.82
N VAL A 186 13.04 -3.77 24.13
CA VAL A 186 12.13 -4.45 25.07
C VAL A 186 10.68 -4.28 24.61
N GLY A 187 10.23 -3.04 24.39
CA GLY A 187 8.85 -2.78 23.98
C GLY A 187 8.47 -3.44 22.65
N LEU A 188 9.36 -3.39 21.66
CA LEU A 188 9.14 -4.04 20.36
C LEU A 188 9.02 -5.57 20.49
N LEU A 189 9.86 -6.20 21.33
CA LEU A 189 9.79 -7.63 21.59
C LEU A 189 8.54 -8.00 22.37
N ASP A 190 8.17 -7.25 23.40
CA ASP A 190 6.93 -7.49 24.15
C ASP A 190 5.69 -7.41 23.23
N ALA A 191 5.70 -6.52 22.25
CA ALA A 191 4.63 -6.37 21.26
C ALA A 191 4.56 -7.52 20.22
N CYS A 192 5.58 -8.38 20.15
CA CYS A 192 5.63 -9.56 19.28
C CYS A 192 4.87 -10.76 19.83
N ALA A 193 4.52 -10.75 21.12
CA ALA A 193 3.81 -11.85 21.76
C ALA A 193 2.37 -12.00 21.23
N GLY A 194 1.82 -13.22 21.39
CA GLY A 194 0.44 -13.56 21.07
C GLY A 194 0.24 -14.20 19.69
N ASP A 195 -0.99 -14.63 19.46
CA ASP A 195 -1.37 -15.45 18.31
C ASP A 195 -2.19 -14.67 17.26
N GLY A 196 -2.26 -15.25 16.07
CA GLY A 196 -3.13 -14.79 15.00
C GLY A 196 -2.49 -13.78 14.04
N PRO A 197 -3.22 -13.40 12.98
CA PRO A 197 -2.67 -12.64 11.86
C PRO A 197 -2.24 -11.22 12.23
N GLN A 198 -2.89 -10.58 13.21
CA GLN A 198 -2.46 -9.26 13.68
C GLN A 198 -1.12 -9.31 14.41
N ALA A 199 -0.91 -10.32 15.26
CA ALA A 199 0.38 -10.52 15.93
C ALA A 199 1.47 -10.87 14.91
N ALA A 200 1.16 -11.72 13.93
CA ALA A 200 2.05 -12.05 12.81
C ALA A 200 2.50 -10.80 12.03
N ALA A 201 1.55 -9.91 11.71
CA ALA A 201 1.83 -8.65 11.01
C ALA A 201 2.75 -7.74 11.84
N ARG A 202 2.46 -7.59 13.14
CA ARG A 202 3.32 -6.81 14.05
C ARG A 202 4.74 -7.38 14.14
N ARG A 203 4.91 -8.70 14.20
CA ARG A 203 6.24 -9.35 14.22
C ARG A 203 7.07 -9.06 12.98
N GLY A 204 6.43 -9.02 11.81
CA GLY A 204 7.08 -8.64 10.56
C GLY A 204 7.67 -7.23 10.63
N VAL A 205 6.86 -6.25 11.05
CA VAL A 205 7.30 -4.85 11.20
C VAL A 205 8.35 -4.72 12.32
N ALA A 206 8.14 -5.37 13.46
CA ALA A 206 9.05 -5.33 14.59
C ALA A 206 10.44 -5.81 14.22
N ARG A 207 10.55 -6.91 13.46
CA ARG A 207 11.83 -7.42 12.96
C ARG A 207 12.56 -6.39 12.10
N THR A 208 11.86 -5.70 11.21
CA THR A 208 12.44 -4.64 10.37
C THR A 208 13.00 -3.50 11.22
N VAL A 209 12.25 -3.05 12.23
CA VAL A 209 12.68 -1.98 13.14
C VAL A 209 13.87 -2.43 14.00
N LEU A 210 13.79 -3.63 14.59
CA LEU A 210 14.85 -4.19 15.44
C LEU A 210 16.15 -4.43 14.67
N ALA A 211 16.08 -4.78 13.39
CA ALA A 211 17.25 -4.96 12.54
C ALA A 211 18.05 -3.66 12.33
N GLY A 212 17.41 -2.49 12.50
CA GLY A 212 18.08 -1.19 12.46
C GLY A 212 18.71 -0.75 13.79
N LEU A 213 18.50 -1.48 14.89
CA LEU A 213 19.03 -1.14 16.21
C LEU A 213 20.44 -1.72 16.43
N ASP A 214 21.46 -0.94 16.08
CA ASP A 214 22.88 -1.30 16.25
C ASP A 214 23.43 -1.16 17.68
N ASP A 215 22.64 -0.63 18.62
CA ASP A 215 23.12 -0.32 19.98
C ASP A 215 23.44 -1.62 20.77
N PRO A 216 24.62 -1.73 21.41
CA PRO A 216 25.01 -2.92 22.16
C PRO A 216 24.06 -3.33 23.30
N ARG A 217 23.32 -2.38 23.88
CA ARG A 217 22.29 -2.64 24.89
C ARG A 217 21.06 -3.28 24.24
N ALA A 218 20.60 -2.77 23.09
CA ALA A 218 19.52 -3.39 22.31
C ALA A 218 19.88 -4.83 21.89
N LEU A 219 21.11 -5.05 21.40
CA LEU A 219 21.60 -6.38 21.05
C LEU A 219 21.65 -7.34 22.26
N ARG A 220 21.85 -6.85 23.49
CA ARG A 220 21.77 -7.70 24.69
C ARG A 220 20.33 -8.08 25.03
N VAL A 221 19.38 -7.17 24.82
CA VAL A 221 17.95 -7.47 24.98
C VAL A 221 17.53 -8.57 23.99
N LEU A 222 17.90 -8.43 22.72
CA LEU A 222 17.65 -9.43 21.69
C LEU A 222 18.21 -10.81 22.07
N ARG A 223 19.46 -10.90 22.54
CA ARG A 223 20.04 -12.18 22.97
C ARG A 223 19.23 -12.83 24.09
N LYS A 224 18.87 -12.05 25.12
CA LYS A 224 18.05 -12.54 26.22
C LYS A 224 16.67 -13.00 25.76
N ALA A 225 16.05 -12.30 24.80
CA ALA A 225 14.75 -12.66 24.27
C ALA A 225 14.79 -13.90 23.37
N ALA A 226 15.88 -14.11 22.62
CA ALA A 226 16.10 -15.32 21.84
C ALA A 226 16.20 -16.59 22.73
N ASP A 227 16.66 -16.44 23.98
CA ASP A 227 16.69 -17.51 24.99
C ASP A 227 15.38 -17.62 25.81
N SER A 228 14.35 -16.82 25.50
CA SER A 228 13.08 -16.82 26.25
C SER A 228 12.08 -17.85 25.71
N GLU A 229 11.11 -18.24 26.54
CA GLU A 229 10.00 -19.12 26.14
C GLU A 229 8.79 -18.35 25.58
N VAL A 230 8.89 -17.03 25.43
CA VAL A 230 7.78 -16.20 24.93
C VAL A 230 7.69 -16.33 23.42
N GLU A 231 6.71 -17.10 22.97
CA GLU A 231 6.40 -17.28 21.55
C GLU A 231 6.16 -15.95 20.84
N GLY A 232 6.61 -15.86 19.60
CA GLY A 232 6.70 -14.64 18.81
C GLY A 232 7.97 -13.84 19.13
N SER A 233 8.23 -13.57 20.41
CA SER A 233 9.36 -12.73 20.85
C SER A 233 10.70 -13.41 20.58
N HIS A 234 10.84 -14.68 20.97
CA HIS A 234 12.10 -15.42 20.76
C HIS A 234 12.41 -15.65 19.28
N GLN A 235 11.42 -15.94 18.44
CA GLN A 235 11.67 -16.08 16.99
C GLN A 235 12.04 -14.74 16.34
N VAL A 236 11.36 -13.64 16.68
CA VAL A 236 11.75 -12.31 16.19
C VAL A 236 13.17 -11.97 16.62
N ALA A 237 13.51 -12.22 17.88
CA ALA A 237 14.85 -11.95 18.39
C ALA A 237 15.93 -12.79 17.69
N ALA A 238 15.74 -14.11 17.60
CA ALA A 238 16.67 -15.03 16.95
C ALA A 238 16.84 -14.72 15.46
N ALA A 239 15.74 -14.49 14.73
CA ALA A 239 15.80 -14.15 13.31
C ALA A 239 16.38 -12.76 13.02
N THR A 240 16.27 -11.82 13.97
CA THR A 240 16.92 -10.50 13.87
C THR A 240 18.42 -10.63 14.09
N LEU A 241 18.84 -11.32 15.15
CA LEU A 241 20.26 -11.56 15.44
C LEU A 241 20.96 -12.33 14.32
N GLY A 242 20.33 -13.37 13.77
CA GLY A 242 20.92 -14.16 12.67
C GLY A 242 21.19 -13.37 11.39
N GLY A 243 20.48 -12.26 11.17
CA GLY A 243 20.71 -11.36 10.03
C GLY A 243 21.60 -10.15 10.34
N HIS A 244 22.06 -9.99 11.59
CA HIS A 244 22.74 -8.78 12.02
C HIS A 244 24.26 -8.89 11.82
N PRO A 245 24.91 -7.99 11.05
CA PRO A 245 26.33 -8.11 10.69
C PRO A 245 27.30 -8.13 11.89
N ARG A 246 26.90 -7.50 13.01
CA ARG A 246 27.69 -7.47 14.26
C ARG A 246 27.27 -8.51 15.31
N ALA A 247 26.31 -9.38 15.00
CA ALA A 247 25.86 -10.42 15.92
C ALA A 247 26.67 -11.72 15.83
N GLU A 248 27.70 -11.76 14.98
CA GLU A 248 28.48 -12.92 14.51
C GLU A 248 29.10 -13.85 15.57
N ALA A 249 28.93 -13.63 16.88
CA ALA A 249 29.61 -14.42 17.89
C ALA A 249 28.74 -15.33 18.78
N HIS A 250 27.40 -15.27 18.77
CA HIS A 250 26.63 -15.88 19.88
C HIS A 250 25.30 -16.61 19.57
N LEU A 251 24.84 -16.70 18.31
CA LEU A 251 23.58 -17.41 18.01
C LEU A 251 23.85 -18.66 17.14
N ASP A 252 23.24 -19.79 17.48
CA ASP A 252 23.26 -21.00 16.66
C ASP A 252 22.61 -20.70 15.29
N PRO A 253 23.34 -20.90 14.17
CA PRO A 253 22.79 -20.70 12.82
C PRO A 253 21.51 -21.50 12.56
N ALA A 254 21.39 -22.71 13.13
CA ALA A 254 20.20 -23.54 12.97
C ALA A 254 18.98 -22.94 13.68
N LEU A 255 19.19 -22.32 14.84
CA LEU A 255 18.14 -21.61 15.57
C LEU A 255 17.68 -20.36 14.81
N ALA A 256 18.63 -19.60 14.25
CA ALA A 256 18.33 -18.45 13.41
C ALA A 256 17.53 -18.83 12.15
N GLU A 257 17.92 -19.93 11.48
CA GLU A 257 17.22 -20.45 10.31
C GLU A 257 15.80 -20.91 10.68
N ALA A 258 15.64 -21.67 11.76
CA ALA A 258 14.33 -22.11 12.24
C ALA A 258 13.41 -20.93 12.58
N ALA A 259 13.94 -19.89 13.23
CA ALA A 259 13.20 -18.65 13.51
C ALA A 259 12.81 -17.90 12.23
N GLY A 260 13.70 -17.86 11.23
CA GLY A 260 13.40 -17.29 9.92
C GLY A 260 12.27 -18.01 9.20
N LEU A 261 12.27 -19.35 9.20
CA LEU A 261 11.19 -20.17 8.66
C LEU A 261 9.87 -19.99 9.44
N TRP A 262 9.94 -19.82 10.76
CA TRP A 262 8.77 -19.53 11.59
C TRP A 262 8.13 -18.20 11.21
N LEU A 263 8.92 -17.13 11.04
CA LEU A 263 8.42 -15.81 10.59
C LEU A 263 7.96 -15.80 9.12
N LEU A 264 8.47 -16.72 8.30
CA LEU A 264 7.93 -16.92 6.96
C LEU A 264 6.48 -17.44 7.01
N ILE A 265 6.18 -18.37 7.92
CA ILE A 265 4.80 -18.84 8.13
C ILE A 265 3.90 -17.69 8.62
N ASP A 266 4.39 -16.81 9.49
CA ASP A 266 3.69 -15.58 9.88
C ASP A 266 3.34 -14.71 8.66
N GLY A 267 4.33 -14.36 7.84
CA GLY A 267 4.11 -13.52 6.66
C GLY A 267 3.11 -14.13 5.68
N LEU A 268 3.19 -15.44 5.46
CA LEU A 268 2.22 -16.17 4.66
C LEU A 268 0.83 -16.22 5.32
N SER A 269 0.74 -16.24 6.65
CA SER A 269 -0.55 -16.21 7.35
C SER A 269 -1.26 -14.86 7.21
N VAL A 270 -0.52 -13.75 7.29
CA VAL A 270 -1.04 -12.41 7.03
C VAL A 270 -1.58 -12.34 5.60
N PHE A 271 -0.78 -12.80 4.65
CA PHE A 271 -1.13 -12.81 3.24
C PHE A 271 -2.39 -13.63 2.93
N VAL A 272 -2.53 -14.82 3.53
CA VAL A 272 -3.73 -15.67 3.37
C VAL A 272 -4.96 -15.03 4.01
N CYS A 273 -4.81 -14.30 5.11
CA CYS A 273 -5.93 -13.66 5.80
C CYS A 273 -6.38 -12.34 5.16
N SER A 274 -5.51 -11.66 4.41
CA SER A 274 -5.81 -10.33 3.86
C SER A 274 -6.36 -10.34 2.44
N GLN A 275 -6.23 -11.46 1.71
CA GLN A 275 -6.53 -11.53 0.28
C GLN A 275 -7.73 -12.41 -0.04
N GLU A 276 -8.54 -12.00 -1.03
CA GLU A 276 -9.48 -12.91 -1.68
C GLU A 276 -8.71 -14.01 -2.45
N ARG A 277 -9.33 -15.17 -2.63
CA ARG A 277 -8.64 -16.38 -3.13
C ARG A 277 -7.92 -16.18 -4.47
N GLU A 278 -8.52 -15.44 -5.39
CA GLU A 278 -7.95 -15.20 -6.73
C GLU A 278 -6.78 -14.21 -6.68
N GLU A 279 -6.87 -13.20 -5.82
CA GLU A 279 -5.83 -12.20 -5.59
C GLU A 279 -4.64 -12.77 -4.82
N LEU A 280 -4.92 -13.62 -3.83
CA LEU A 280 -3.92 -14.44 -3.14
C LEU A 280 -3.07 -15.22 -4.13
N VAL A 281 -3.68 -15.88 -5.12
CA VAL A 281 -2.93 -16.66 -6.14
C VAL A 281 -2.10 -15.75 -7.02
N ARG A 282 -2.68 -14.64 -7.51
CA ARG A 282 -1.99 -13.68 -8.37
C ARG A 282 -0.79 -13.08 -7.66
N SER A 283 -0.99 -12.48 -6.49
CA SER A 283 0.07 -11.83 -5.72
C SER A 283 1.11 -12.84 -5.21
N PHE A 284 0.73 -14.09 -4.89
CA PHE A 284 1.72 -15.12 -4.55
C PHE A 284 2.61 -15.44 -5.75
N LEU A 285 2.06 -15.54 -6.96
CA LEU A 285 2.82 -15.83 -8.19
C LEU A 285 3.69 -14.65 -8.64
N GLU A 286 3.23 -13.42 -8.51
CA GLU A 286 4.01 -12.22 -8.80
C GLU A 286 5.22 -12.10 -7.86
N ASN A 287 4.98 -12.32 -6.56
CA ASN A 287 6.01 -12.34 -5.52
C ASN A 287 6.79 -13.67 -5.45
N ARG A 288 6.45 -14.66 -6.29
CA ARG A 288 7.19 -15.93 -6.42
C ARG A 288 8.58 -15.71 -7.04
N SER A 289 8.75 -14.64 -7.83
CA SER A 289 10.04 -14.28 -8.43
C SER A 289 11.04 -13.75 -7.38
N THR A 290 10.55 -13.07 -6.34
CA THR A 290 11.32 -12.63 -5.17
C THR A 290 11.42 -13.73 -4.10
N THR A 291 10.41 -14.59 -3.99
CA THR A 291 10.39 -15.78 -3.11
C THR A 291 11.06 -16.97 -3.81
N THR A 292 12.39 -16.99 -3.70
CA THR A 292 13.38 -17.86 -4.36
C THR A 292 12.95 -19.31 -4.64
N GLN A 293 13.53 -19.94 -5.67
CA GLN A 293 13.59 -21.40 -5.89
C GLN A 293 13.87 -22.21 -4.59
N ALA A 294 14.56 -21.60 -3.61
CA ALA A 294 14.78 -22.14 -2.28
C ALA A 294 13.47 -22.43 -1.50
N PHE A 295 12.46 -21.54 -1.57
CA PHE A 295 11.17 -21.79 -0.94
C PHE A 295 10.49 -23.02 -1.52
N GLU A 296 10.46 -23.12 -2.85
CA GLU A 296 9.89 -24.29 -3.54
C GLU A 296 10.61 -25.58 -3.17
N GLN A 297 11.91 -25.54 -2.93
CA GLN A 297 12.66 -26.71 -2.47
C GLN A 297 12.33 -27.04 -1.00
N GLN A 298 12.08 -26.03 -0.17
CA GLN A 298 11.80 -26.18 1.26
C GLN A 298 10.33 -26.48 1.60
N VAL A 299 9.37 -26.39 0.66
CA VAL A 299 7.94 -26.66 0.93
C VAL A 299 7.71 -28.02 1.61
N ASP A 300 8.46 -29.05 1.20
CA ASP A 300 8.34 -30.40 1.76
C ASP A 300 8.89 -30.52 3.18
N ASP A 301 9.57 -29.49 3.67
CA ASP A 301 10.14 -29.39 5.01
C ASP A 301 9.39 -28.41 5.91
N LEU A 302 8.57 -27.50 5.35
CA LEU A 302 7.78 -26.52 6.12
C LEU A 302 6.83 -27.16 7.15
N TRP A 303 6.39 -28.40 6.94
CA TRP A 303 5.56 -29.11 7.94
C TRP A 303 6.29 -29.36 9.27
N ARG A 304 7.63 -29.28 9.28
CA ARG A 304 8.44 -29.41 10.50
C ARG A 304 8.47 -28.13 11.34
N VAL A 305 8.10 -26.99 10.76
CA VAL A 305 8.07 -25.69 11.45
C VAL A 305 6.98 -25.69 12.51
N GLU A 306 7.38 -25.49 13.76
CA GLU A 306 6.51 -25.47 14.94
C GLU A 306 5.82 -24.11 15.09
N HIS A 307 4.95 -23.78 14.13
CA HIS A 307 4.16 -22.54 14.13
C HIS A 307 2.65 -22.86 14.17
N PRO A 308 1.83 -22.20 15.01
CA PRO A 308 0.39 -22.41 15.15
C PRO A 308 -0.41 -22.40 13.82
N ALA A 309 -0.04 -21.55 12.87
CA ALA A 309 -0.67 -21.45 11.55
C ALA A 309 -0.13 -22.41 10.44
N THR A 310 0.96 -23.19 10.64
CA THR A 310 1.62 -23.97 9.56
C THR A 310 0.63 -24.80 8.73
N ALA A 311 -0.19 -25.59 9.41
CA ALA A 311 -1.15 -26.49 8.75
C ALA A 311 -2.26 -25.75 7.99
N GLN A 312 -2.68 -24.58 8.46
CA GLN A 312 -3.75 -23.79 7.84
C GLN A 312 -3.21 -23.07 6.61
N VAL A 313 -2.09 -22.37 6.75
CA VAL A 313 -1.43 -21.61 5.68
C VAL A 313 -1.11 -22.50 4.48
N LEU A 314 -0.47 -23.65 4.73
CA LEU A 314 -0.11 -24.58 3.66
C LEU A 314 -1.34 -25.17 2.97
N ALA A 315 -2.45 -25.36 3.70
CA ALA A 315 -3.69 -25.83 3.11
C ALA A 315 -4.31 -24.76 2.21
N GLU A 316 -4.47 -23.53 2.70
CA GLU A 316 -5.10 -22.44 1.93
C GLU A 316 -4.30 -22.06 0.68
N LEU A 317 -2.98 -21.91 0.80
CA LEU A 317 -2.10 -21.68 -0.36
C LEU A 317 -2.19 -22.85 -1.36
N GLY A 318 -2.18 -24.09 -0.86
CA GLY A 318 -2.31 -25.28 -1.69
C GLY A 318 -3.66 -25.39 -2.40
N GLU A 319 -4.74 -24.88 -1.81
CA GLU A 319 -6.05 -24.79 -2.43
C GLU A 319 -6.12 -23.70 -3.49
N GLY A 320 -5.58 -22.51 -3.21
CA GLY A 320 -5.50 -21.41 -4.18
C GLY A 320 -4.73 -21.81 -5.45
N LEU A 321 -3.59 -22.49 -5.29
CA LEU A 321 -2.69 -22.80 -6.41
C LEU A 321 -3.16 -23.91 -7.35
N ARG A 322 -4.31 -24.56 -7.12
CA ARG A 322 -4.77 -25.70 -7.95
C ARG A 322 -4.92 -25.35 -9.44
N GLY A 323 -5.35 -24.12 -9.74
CA GLY A 323 -5.51 -23.64 -11.11
C GLY A 323 -4.22 -23.17 -11.78
N ALA A 324 -3.22 -22.78 -10.98
CA ALA A 324 -1.98 -22.16 -11.48
C ALA A 324 -0.78 -23.12 -11.49
N ASP A 325 -0.58 -23.91 -10.43
CA ASP A 325 0.53 -24.86 -10.29
C ASP A 325 0.10 -26.11 -9.51
N ARG A 326 -0.35 -27.13 -10.25
CA ARG A 326 -0.86 -28.38 -9.67
C ARG A 326 0.19 -29.13 -8.85
N GLN A 327 1.46 -29.03 -9.21
CA GLN A 327 2.53 -29.76 -8.53
C GLN A 327 2.83 -29.13 -7.17
N LEU A 328 3.02 -27.81 -7.15
CA LEU A 328 3.24 -27.06 -5.91
C LEU A 328 2.03 -27.16 -4.97
N ALA A 329 0.81 -27.03 -5.53
CA ALA A 329 -0.44 -27.21 -4.78
C ALA A 329 -0.51 -28.59 -4.09
N LYS A 330 -0.13 -29.66 -4.78
CA LYS A 330 -0.11 -31.01 -4.19
C LYS A 330 0.91 -31.12 -3.05
N ARG A 331 2.11 -30.56 -3.22
CA ARG A 331 3.17 -30.59 -2.21
C ARG A 331 2.75 -29.82 -0.95
N MET A 332 2.23 -28.60 -1.11
CA MET A 332 1.71 -27.80 0.01
C MET A 332 0.60 -28.51 0.79
N ARG A 333 -0.40 -29.09 0.11
CA ARG A 333 -1.46 -29.86 0.80
C ARG A 333 -0.93 -31.11 1.50
N THR A 334 0.08 -31.76 0.93
CA THR A 334 0.73 -32.92 1.56
C THR A 334 1.48 -32.50 2.82
N ALA A 335 2.24 -31.40 2.76
CA ALA A 335 2.91 -30.81 3.92
C ALA A 335 1.89 -30.35 4.98
N ALA A 336 0.78 -29.75 4.58
CA ALA A 336 -0.32 -29.37 5.48
C ALA A 336 -0.88 -30.58 6.24
N ASN A 337 -1.14 -31.69 5.54
CA ASN A 337 -1.63 -32.92 6.17
C ASN A 337 -0.60 -33.49 7.17
N ARG A 338 0.69 -33.50 6.82
CA ARG A 338 1.76 -33.92 7.73
C ARG A 338 1.84 -33.03 8.98
N ALA A 339 1.72 -31.72 8.82
CA ALA A 339 1.72 -30.77 9.93
C ALA A 339 0.53 -31.01 10.87
N ARG A 340 -0.67 -31.30 10.33
CA ARG A 340 -1.86 -31.64 11.13
C ARG A 340 -1.68 -32.94 11.91
N SER A 341 -1.09 -33.97 11.29
CA SER A 341 -0.89 -35.27 11.94
C SER A 341 0.17 -35.26 13.04
N ARG A 342 0.96 -34.19 13.17
CA ARG A 342 2.00 -34.03 14.20
C ARG A 342 1.48 -33.34 15.47
N ARG A 343 0.39 -32.57 15.37
CA ARG A 343 -0.29 -31.98 16.52
C ARG A 343 -1.28 -32.96 17.13
#